data_AF-A0A961KMJ2-F1
#
_entry.id   AF-A0A961KMJ2-F1
#
_cell.length_a   1.000
_cell.length_b   1.000
_cell.length_c   1.000
_cell.angle_alpha   90.00
_cell.angle_beta   90.00
_cell.angle_gamma   90.00
#
_symmetry.space_group_name_H-M   'P 1'
#
loop_
_entity.id
_entity.type
_entity.pdbx_description
1 polymer ?
#
loop_
_entity_poly.entity_id
_entity_poly.type
_entity_poly.pdbx_seq_one_letter_code
_entity_poly.pdbx_strand_id
1 'polypeptide(L)'
;MGRDVFADFVPGTDGFDLVALPAALAASIENVSGEGDRTLRLSDGGELVFAGLPGNFLPEGDVTLAGTPVEGGSLRAEISALTDRDGLGAPAYQWLRDGAEIDGATGDSHALGADDVGARISVRVSYVDGFFTSEQVSSAASDVVAPEALTPEGTSGDDILTGGPGNDLLEGLDGADRLLGEGGDDTLEGGDGPDTLNGGDGDDLIRGGETEADKRDVIYGGDG
;
A
#
# COMPACT_ATOMS: atom_id res chain seq x y z
N MET A 1 20.84 3.94 48.51
CA MET A 1 21.43 3.25 47.35
C MET A 1 21.37 1.76 47.60
N GLY A 2 20.21 1.17 47.35
CA GLY A 2 19.99 -0.27 47.38
C GLY A 2 19.70 -0.76 45.96
N ARG A 3 19.83 -2.08 45.75
CA ARG A 3 19.37 -2.77 44.55
C ARG A 3 18.21 -3.66 44.96
N ASP A 4 17.00 -3.29 44.58
CA ASP A 4 15.81 -4.08 44.87
C ASP A 4 15.40 -4.88 43.63
N VAL A 5 15.07 -6.17 43.81
CA VAL A 5 14.75 -7.10 42.72
C VAL A 5 13.29 -7.56 42.85
N PHE A 6 12.50 -7.35 41.80
CA PHE A 6 11.13 -7.83 41.69
C PHE A 6 11.10 -8.99 40.70
N ALA A 7 10.95 -10.20 41.21
CA ALA A 7 11.00 -11.43 40.41
C ALA A 7 9.61 -11.91 39.94
N ASP A 8 8.54 -11.29 40.42
CA ASP A 8 7.14 -11.64 40.12
C ASP A 8 6.35 -10.49 39.45
N PHE A 9 7.05 -9.46 38.97
CA PHE A 9 6.42 -8.32 38.32
C PHE A 9 5.73 -8.72 37.00
N VAL A 10 4.43 -8.42 36.89
CA VAL A 10 3.60 -8.66 35.70
C VAL A 10 3.29 -7.34 35.00
N PRO A 11 3.87 -7.10 33.80
CA PRO A 11 3.56 -5.91 33.01
C PRO A 11 2.05 -5.73 32.78
N GLY A 12 1.56 -4.50 32.94
CA GLY A 12 0.14 -4.15 32.76
C GLY A 12 -0.81 -4.59 33.90
N THR A 13 -0.34 -5.38 34.87
CA THR A 13 -1.11 -5.78 36.07
C THR A 13 -0.54 -5.12 37.33
N ASP A 14 0.78 -5.16 37.48
CA ASP A 14 1.48 -4.53 38.59
C ASP A 14 1.85 -3.09 38.23
N GLY A 15 1.66 -2.19 39.20
CA GLY A 15 1.97 -0.77 39.05
C GLY A 15 2.89 -0.29 40.17
N PHE A 16 3.78 0.64 39.85
CA PHE A 16 4.56 1.35 40.87
C PHE A 16 3.85 2.63 41.27
N ASP A 17 3.50 2.74 42.54
CA ASP A 17 3.08 4.02 43.11
C ASP A 17 4.32 4.90 43.33
N LEU A 18 4.57 5.77 42.36
CA LEU A 18 5.66 6.75 42.40
C LEU A 18 5.27 8.04 43.13
N VAL A 19 4.03 8.16 43.64
CA VAL A 19 3.50 9.39 44.26
C VAL A 19 4.21 9.72 45.58
N ALA A 20 4.86 8.74 46.21
CA ALA A 20 5.69 8.94 47.40
C ALA A 20 7.15 9.33 47.09
N LEU A 21 7.56 9.39 45.81
CA LEU A 21 8.93 9.81 45.48
C LEU A 21 9.08 11.34 45.67
N PRO A 22 10.16 11.81 46.32
CA PRO A 22 10.43 13.23 46.42
C PRO A 22 10.52 13.85 45.03
N ALA A 23 9.98 15.07 44.84
CA ALA A 23 9.98 15.78 43.55
C ALA A 23 11.38 16.02 42.93
N ALA A 24 12.46 15.75 43.68
CA ALA A 24 13.85 15.82 43.23
C ALA A 24 14.39 14.51 42.63
N LEU A 25 13.68 13.38 42.77
CA LEU A 25 14.07 12.11 42.16
C LEU A 25 13.57 12.08 40.71
N ALA A 26 14.40 12.51 39.77
CA ALA A 26 14.23 12.11 38.38
C ALA A 26 14.52 10.60 38.28
N ALA A 27 13.61 9.83 37.71
CA ALA A 27 13.84 8.45 37.32
C ALA A 27 14.08 8.41 35.81
N SER A 28 15.19 7.81 35.38
CA SER A 28 15.42 7.49 33.98
C SER A 28 15.29 5.98 33.83
N ILE A 29 14.38 5.55 32.96
CA ILE A 29 14.32 4.15 32.55
C ILE A 29 15.51 3.92 31.62
N GLU A 30 16.49 3.16 32.08
CA GLU A 30 17.58 2.69 31.23
C GLU A 30 17.26 1.24 30.84
N ASN A 31 16.95 1.01 29.57
CA ASN A 31 16.83 -0.35 29.04
C ASN A 31 18.21 -1.01 29.10
N VAL A 32 18.41 -1.93 30.04
CA VAL A 32 19.62 -2.75 30.10
C VAL A 32 19.38 -3.95 29.19
N SER A 33 19.86 -3.80 27.96
CA SER A 33 20.13 -4.85 26.95
C SER A 33 19.38 -6.19 27.04
N GLY A 34 18.52 -6.44 26.04
CA GLY A 34 18.55 -7.68 25.25
C GLY A 34 17.74 -8.88 25.74
N GLU A 35 17.62 -9.14 27.04
CA GLU A 35 16.93 -10.36 27.50
C GLU A 35 16.26 -10.14 28.86
N GLY A 36 15.00 -9.68 28.84
CA GLY A 36 14.06 -9.81 29.96
C GLY A 36 14.24 -8.85 31.13
N ASP A 37 15.46 -8.65 31.63
CA ASP A 37 15.64 -7.88 32.85
C ASP A 37 15.60 -6.36 32.57
N ARG A 38 14.87 -5.59 33.38
CA ARG A 38 14.77 -4.13 33.25
C ARG A 38 15.31 -3.46 34.49
N THR A 39 16.07 -2.36 34.33
CA THR A 39 16.58 -1.60 35.48
C THR A 39 16.10 -0.15 35.44
N LEU A 40 15.31 0.25 36.42
CA LEU A 40 15.01 1.67 36.64
C LEU A 40 16.17 2.28 37.44
N ARG A 41 16.83 3.31 36.90
CA ARG A 41 17.83 4.08 37.63
C ARG A 41 17.23 5.37 38.17
N LEU A 42 17.37 5.56 39.48
CA LEU A 42 16.97 6.78 40.16
C LEU A 42 18.15 7.75 40.22
N SER A 43 17.89 9.05 40.17
CA SER A 43 18.91 10.11 40.22
C SER A 43 19.74 10.15 41.52
N ASP A 44 19.31 9.45 42.56
CA ASP A 44 20.09 9.24 43.79
C ASP A 44 21.00 8.00 43.74
N GLY A 45 21.08 7.33 42.59
CA GLY A 45 21.86 6.11 42.38
C GLY A 45 21.19 4.82 42.84
N GLY A 46 19.91 4.84 43.24
CA GLY A 46 19.11 3.63 43.46
C GLY A 46 18.80 2.89 42.16
N GLU A 47 18.76 1.56 42.23
CA GLU A 47 18.39 0.70 41.09
C GLU A 47 17.21 -0.21 41.49
N LEU A 48 16.16 -0.24 40.66
CA LEU A 48 15.12 -1.27 40.73
C LEU A 48 15.30 -2.22 39.55
N VAL A 49 15.47 -3.51 39.83
CA VAL A 49 15.66 -4.55 38.82
C VAL A 49 14.39 -5.39 38.73
N PHE A 50 13.82 -5.44 37.54
CA PHE A 50 12.77 -6.36 37.13
C PHE A 50 13.46 -7.58 36.58
N ALA A 51 13.39 -8.72 37.27
CA ALA A 51 14.13 -9.92 36.91
C ALA A 51 13.19 -11.04 36.46
N GLY A 52 13.58 -11.79 35.43
CA GLY A 52 12.83 -12.97 34.98
C GLY A 52 11.61 -12.68 34.10
N LEU A 53 11.52 -11.48 33.53
CA LEU A 53 10.58 -11.26 32.43
C LEU A 53 11.07 -12.08 31.22
N PRO A 54 10.18 -12.73 30.46
CA PRO A 54 10.60 -13.40 29.24
C PRO A 54 11.18 -12.35 28.27
N GLY A 55 12.20 -12.72 27.47
CA GLY A 55 12.76 -11.83 26.44
C GLY A 55 11.74 -11.53 25.33
N ASN A 56 12.07 -10.61 24.42
CA ASN A 56 11.16 -10.22 23.34
C ASN A 56 10.72 -11.43 22.49
N PHE A 57 9.44 -11.50 22.16
CA PHE A 57 8.90 -12.39 21.15
C PHE A 57 8.89 -11.67 19.81
N LEU A 58 9.27 -12.40 18.76
CA LEU A 58 9.15 -11.89 17.40
C LEU A 58 7.69 -11.93 16.96
N PRO A 59 7.27 -11.09 16.00
CA PRO A 59 5.94 -11.18 15.42
C PRO A 59 5.71 -12.53 14.74
N GLU A 60 4.47 -12.99 14.81
CA GLU A 60 3.97 -14.13 14.04
C GLU A 60 2.82 -13.70 13.11
N GLY A 61 2.69 -14.36 11.96
CA GLY A 61 1.67 -14.06 10.95
C GLY A 61 2.16 -13.14 9.84
N ASP A 62 1.26 -12.87 8.88
CA ASP A 62 1.57 -12.15 7.64
C ASP A 62 0.89 -10.78 7.61
N VAL A 63 1.55 -9.84 6.93
CA VAL A 63 0.90 -8.63 6.41
C VAL A 63 0.50 -8.90 4.98
N THR A 64 -0.78 -8.72 4.64
CA THR A 64 -1.27 -8.90 3.27
C THR A 64 -1.77 -7.59 2.67
N LEU A 65 -1.96 -7.57 1.36
CA LEU A 65 -2.47 -6.42 0.62
C LEU A 65 -3.89 -6.73 0.14
N ALA A 66 -4.82 -5.82 0.42
CA ALA A 66 -6.17 -5.84 -0.13
C ALA A 66 -6.32 -4.74 -1.20
N GLY A 67 -6.99 -5.07 -2.31
CA GLY A 67 -7.18 -4.19 -3.46
C GLY A 67 -6.58 -4.78 -4.74
N THR A 68 -6.88 -4.13 -5.87
CA THR A 68 -6.34 -4.51 -7.19
C THR A 68 -5.24 -3.51 -7.56
N PRO A 69 -4.06 -3.96 -8.03
CA PRO A 69 -2.99 -3.07 -8.42
C PRO A 69 -3.27 -2.46 -9.81
N VAL A 70 -4.10 -1.41 -9.84
CA VAL A 70 -4.42 -0.63 -11.05
C VAL A 70 -4.28 0.86 -10.70
N GLU A 71 -3.77 1.66 -11.63
CA GLU A 71 -3.77 3.13 -11.52
C GLU A 71 -5.17 3.67 -11.18
N GLY A 72 -5.23 4.70 -10.34
CA GLY A 72 -6.49 5.23 -9.79
C GLY A 72 -7.09 4.37 -8.66
N GLY A 73 -6.61 3.14 -8.49
CA GLY A 73 -6.96 2.24 -7.40
C GLY A 73 -6.26 2.53 -6.09
N SER A 74 -6.48 1.66 -5.09
CA SER A 74 -5.77 1.73 -3.81
C SER A 74 -5.49 0.34 -3.25
N LEU A 75 -4.32 0.20 -2.64
CA LEU A 75 -3.97 -0.97 -1.84
C LEU A 75 -4.07 -0.62 -0.36
N ARG A 76 -4.59 -1.54 0.44
CA ARG A 76 -4.72 -1.45 1.90
C ARG A 76 -3.89 -2.53 2.57
N ALA A 77 -3.18 -2.17 3.62
CA ALA A 77 -2.47 -3.12 4.47
C ALA A 77 -3.45 -3.86 5.38
N GLU A 78 -3.47 -5.19 5.30
CA GLU A 78 -4.26 -6.06 6.17
C GLU A 78 -3.34 -6.69 7.21
N ILE A 79 -3.53 -6.30 8.48
CA ILE A 79 -2.66 -6.70 9.60
C ILE A 79 -3.38 -7.60 10.62
N SER A 80 -4.61 -8.03 10.33
CA SER A 80 -5.42 -8.80 11.29
C SER A 80 -4.85 -10.19 11.61
N ALA A 81 -4.00 -10.73 10.73
CA ALA A 81 -3.29 -11.98 10.95
C ALA A 81 -1.98 -11.81 11.75
N LEU A 82 -1.49 -10.57 11.88
CA LEU A 82 -0.30 -10.26 12.67
C LEU A 82 -0.65 -10.41 14.14
N THR A 83 0.17 -11.18 14.86
CA THR A 83 0.05 -11.33 16.30
C THR A 83 1.43 -11.26 16.92
N ASP A 84 1.47 -10.77 18.14
CA ASP A 84 2.67 -10.74 18.96
C ASP A 84 2.26 -11.08 20.40
N ARG A 85 3.01 -11.99 21.01
CA ARG A 85 2.77 -12.46 22.36
C ARG A 85 3.00 -11.36 23.40
N ASP A 86 3.88 -10.42 23.08
CA ASP A 86 4.23 -9.29 23.92
C ASP A 86 3.32 -8.08 23.65
N GLY A 87 2.42 -8.23 22.67
CA GLY A 87 1.40 -7.27 22.29
C GLY A 87 1.84 -6.36 21.16
N LEU A 88 0.91 -6.06 20.26
CA LEU A 88 1.14 -5.14 19.15
C LEU A 88 0.94 -3.69 19.60
N GLY A 89 1.95 -2.86 19.39
CA GLY A 89 1.83 -1.42 19.50
C GLY A 89 0.95 -0.81 18.41
N ALA A 90 0.84 0.52 18.43
CA ALA A 90 0.23 1.25 17.32
C ALA A 90 1.06 1.03 16.04
N PRO A 91 0.45 0.58 14.93
CA PRO A 91 1.18 0.33 13.69
C PRO A 91 1.56 1.64 12.99
N ALA A 92 2.76 1.65 12.43
CA ALA A 92 3.23 2.65 11.48
C ALA A 92 3.53 1.97 10.14
N TYR A 93 3.18 2.63 9.05
CA TYR A 93 3.29 2.08 7.69
C TYR A 93 4.35 2.82 6.90
N GLN A 94 5.00 2.11 5.98
CA GLN A 94 5.82 2.68 4.93
C GLN A 94 5.59 1.85 3.66
N TRP A 95 5.04 2.47 2.62
CA TRP A 95 4.86 1.83 1.32
C TRP A 95 6.13 1.87 0.49
N LEU A 96 6.32 0.84 -0.35
CA LEU A 96 7.48 0.66 -1.18
C LEU A 96 7.09 0.34 -2.63
N ARG A 97 7.82 0.93 -3.58
CA ARG A 97 7.76 0.68 -5.02
C ARG A 97 9.03 -0.04 -5.45
N ASP A 98 8.89 -1.27 -5.95
CA ASP A 98 10.02 -2.15 -6.29
C ASP A 98 11.07 -2.27 -5.16
N GLY A 99 10.61 -2.21 -3.92
CA GLY A 99 11.43 -2.29 -2.70
C GLY A 99 12.08 -0.97 -2.27
N ALA A 100 11.91 0.13 -3.00
CA ALA A 100 12.31 1.48 -2.58
C ALA A 100 11.16 2.19 -1.87
N GLU A 101 11.45 2.98 -0.82
CA GLU A 101 10.42 3.72 -0.07
C GLU A 101 9.75 4.78 -0.95
N ILE A 102 8.42 4.87 -0.86
CA ILE A 102 7.63 5.94 -1.48
C ILE A 102 7.50 7.08 -0.47
N ASP A 103 8.03 8.24 -0.82
CA ASP A 103 8.05 9.41 0.05
C ASP A 103 6.64 9.79 0.53
N GLY A 104 6.46 9.85 1.85
CA GLY A 104 5.20 10.28 2.48
C GLY A 104 4.06 9.24 2.45
N ALA A 105 4.28 8.07 1.84
CA ALA A 105 3.29 7.00 1.83
C ALA A 105 3.34 6.20 3.15
N THR A 106 2.75 6.78 4.20
CA THR A 106 2.76 6.24 5.57
C THR A 106 1.37 5.91 6.13
N GLY A 107 0.35 5.89 5.28
CA GLY A 107 -1.01 5.52 5.64
C GLY A 107 -1.22 4.01 5.70
N ASP A 108 -2.34 3.59 6.27
CA ASP A 108 -2.83 2.19 6.22
C ASP A 108 -3.20 1.74 4.80
N SER A 109 -3.27 2.69 3.87
CA SER A 109 -3.54 2.51 2.46
C SER A 109 -2.65 3.43 1.61
N HIS A 110 -2.39 3.02 0.38
CA HIS A 110 -1.68 3.78 -0.65
C HIS A 110 -2.57 3.88 -1.89
N ALA A 111 -2.73 5.09 -2.41
CA ALA A 111 -3.42 5.32 -3.67
C ALA A 111 -2.42 5.17 -4.81
N LEU A 112 -2.78 4.40 -5.83
CA LEU A 112 -1.91 4.08 -6.96
C LEU A 112 -2.04 5.16 -8.02
N GLY A 113 -0.94 5.81 -8.36
CA GLY A 113 -0.88 6.81 -9.44
C GLY A 113 -0.03 6.34 -10.61
N ALA A 114 0.07 7.18 -11.64
CA ALA A 114 0.91 6.95 -12.83
C ALA A 114 2.35 6.50 -12.50
N ASP A 115 2.96 7.08 -11.45
CA ASP A 115 4.32 6.73 -11.03
C ASP A 115 4.47 5.30 -10.48
N ASP A 116 3.35 4.66 -10.12
CA ASP A 116 3.32 3.28 -9.64
C ASP A 116 3.14 2.27 -10.79
N VAL A 117 2.67 2.71 -11.96
CA VAL A 117 2.41 1.83 -13.12
C VAL A 117 3.68 1.11 -13.55
N GLY A 118 3.56 -0.20 -13.79
CA GLY A 118 4.69 -1.05 -14.17
C GLY A 118 5.55 -1.53 -12.98
N ALA A 119 5.35 -0.99 -11.78
CA ALA A 119 6.06 -1.41 -10.57
C ALA A 119 5.25 -2.41 -9.75
N ARG A 120 5.90 -3.10 -8.81
CA ARG A 120 5.24 -3.86 -7.75
C ARG A 120 5.24 -3.09 -6.45
N ILE A 121 4.13 -3.14 -5.73
CA ILE A 121 3.93 -2.39 -4.49
C ILE A 121 3.96 -3.32 -3.29
N SER A 122 4.61 -2.91 -2.21
CA SER A 122 4.60 -3.62 -0.92
C SER A 122 4.49 -2.63 0.23
N VAL A 123 4.16 -3.11 1.42
CA VAL A 123 4.11 -2.28 2.63
C VAL A 123 4.96 -2.90 3.73
N ARG A 124 5.70 -2.06 4.45
CA ARG A 124 6.34 -2.42 5.71
C ARG A 124 5.52 -1.84 6.85
N VAL A 125 5.12 -2.70 7.76
CA VAL A 125 4.44 -2.35 9.01
C VAL A 125 5.46 -2.44 10.12
N SER A 126 5.57 -1.38 10.92
CA SER A 126 6.42 -1.34 12.11
C SER A 126 5.60 -0.97 13.33
N TYR A 127 6.01 -1.44 14.50
CA TYR A 127 5.37 -1.11 15.77
C TYR A 127 6.38 -1.22 16.92
N VAL A 128 5.98 -0.71 18.08
CA VAL A 128 6.72 -0.88 19.33
C VAL A 128 5.83 -1.70 20.27
N ASP A 129 6.30 -2.88 20.64
CA ASP A 129 5.54 -3.83 21.49
C ASP A 129 5.47 -3.41 22.96
N GLY A 130 4.83 -4.25 23.79
CA GLY A 130 4.75 -4.07 25.25
C GLY A 130 6.10 -4.14 25.96
N PHE A 131 7.16 -4.60 25.29
CA PHE A 131 8.53 -4.63 25.78
C PHE A 131 9.37 -3.45 25.29
N PHE A 132 8.77 -2.51 24.55
CA PHE A 132 9.44 -1.35 23.95
C PHE A 132 10.49 -1.73 22.88
N THR A 133 10.35 -2.91 22.27
CA THR A 133 11.17 -3.31 21.13
C THR A 133 10.50 -2.84 19.85
N SER A 134 11.31 -2.28 18.94
CA SER A 134 10.83 -1.91 17.62
C SER A 134 10.92 -3.12 16.70
N GLU A 135 9.78 -3.49 16.14
CA GLU A 135 9.66 -4.63 15.25
C GLU A 135 9.01 -4.23 13.93
N GLN A 136 9.21 -5.06 12.90
CA GLN A 136 8.66 -4.80 11.59
C GLN A 136 8.36 -6.08 10.81
N VAL A 137 7.29 -6.07 10.03
CA VAL A 137 6.89 -7.12 9.10
C VAL A 137 6.56 -6.47 7.76
N SER A 138 6.99 -7.06 6.66
CA SER A 138 6.67 -6.57 5.30
C SER A 138 5.71 -7.53 4.60
N SER A 139 4.80 -6.98 3.81
CA SER A 139 3.97 -7.80 2.92
C SER A 139 4.79 -8.43 1.81
N ALA A 140 4.23 -9.45 1.16
CA ALA A 140 4.65 -9.77 -0.20
C ALA A 140 4.36 -8.58 -1.13
N ALA A 141 5.12 -8.48 -2.22
CA ALA A 141 4.84 -7.50 -3.27
C ALA A 141 3.57 -7.88 -4.05
N SER A 142 2.81 -6.88 -4.47
CA SER A 142 1.65 -7.04 -5.34
C SER A 142 2.03 -7.61 -6.71
N ASP A 143 1.01 -7.91 -7.51
CA ASP A 143 1.18 -7.92 -8.95
C ASP A 143 1.59 -6.55 -9.49
N VAL A 144 2.06 -6.52 -10.72
CA VAL A 144 2.46 -5.27 -11.37
C VAL A 144 1.25 -4.35 -11.46
N VAL A 145 1.42 -3.08 -11.10
CA VAL A 145 0.36 -2.08 -11.22
C VAL A 145 0.05 -1.87 -12.70
N ALA A 146 -1.17 -2.21 -13.10
CA ALA A 146 -1.66 -1.97 -14.44
C ALA A 146 -2.08 -0.50 -14.61
N PRO A 147 -1.96 0.06 -15.82
CA PRO A 147 -2.57 1.34 -16.16
C PRO A 147 -4.11 1.28 -16.06
N GLU A 148 -4.74 2.46 -15.92
CA GLU A 148 -6.20 2.58 -15.84
C GLU A 148 -6.83 2.25 -17.20
N ALA A 149 -7.93 1.48 -17.17
CA ALA A 149 -8.77 1.22 -18.35
C ALA A 149 -9.86 2.30 -18.47
N LEU A 150 -9.87 3.00 -19.60
CA LEU A 150 -10.78 4.08 -19.94
C LEU A 150 -11.93 3.59 -20.81
N THR A 151 -13.09 4.27 -20.70
CA THR A 151 -14.27 4.00 -21.54
C THR A 151 -14.84 5.29 -22.16
N PRO A 152 -14.07 6.03 -22.97
CA PRO A 152 -14.57 7.24 -23.62
C PRO A 152 -15.66 6.92 -24.66
N GLU A 153 -16.76 7.64 -24.57
CA GLU A 153 -17.91 7.57 -25.48
C GLU A 153 -18.05 8.91 -26.21
N GLY A 154 -18.24 8.84 -27.53
CA GLY A 154 -18.48 9.96 -28.42
C GLY A 154 -19.95 10.42 -28.39
N THR A 155 -20.35 11.07 -29.46
CA THR A 155 -21.67 11.66 -29.66
C THR A 155 -22.18 11.31 -31.06
N SER A 156 -23.28 11.93 -31.50
CA SER A 156 -23.77 11.71 -32.87
C SER A 156 -23.09 12.61 -33.91
N GLY A 157 -21.90 13.12 -33.63
CA GLY A 157 -21.15 13.99 -34.53
C GLY A 157 -19.66 13.68 -34.46
N ASP A 158 -18.89 14.31 -35.34
CA ASP A 158 -17.47 14.03 -35.50
C ASP A 158 -16.66 14.27 -34.20
N ASP A 159 -16.16 13.18 -33.61
CA ASP A 159 -15.46 13.17 -32.34
C ASP A 159 -13.98 12.74 -32.46
N ILE A 160 -13.19 13.13 -31.45
CA ILE A 160 -11.81 12.66 -31.28
C ILE A 160 -11.74 12.02 -29.90
N LEU A 161 -11.61 10.69 -29.88
CA LEU A 161 -11.48 9.90 -28.67
C LEU A 161 -10.05 9.36 -28.58
N THR A 162 -9.50 9.39 -27.37
CA THR A 162 -8.15 8.88 -27.09
C THR A 162 -8.22 8.10 -25.80
N GLY A 163 -7.75 6.86 -25.86
CA GLY A 163 -7.50 6.03 -24.70
C GLY A 163 -6.25 6.50 -23.95
N GLY A 164 -5.60 5.53 -23.34
CA GLY A 164 -4.41 5.67 -22.53
C GLY A 164 -3.55 4.42 -22.68
N PRO A 165 -2.69 4.15 -21.70
CA PRO A 165 -1.83 2.97 -21.73
C PRO A 165 -2.51 1.68 -21.23
N GLY A 166 -3.80 1.73 -20.88
CA GLY A 166 -4.59 0.60 -20.40
C GLY A 166 -5.49 0.00 -21.47
N ASN A 167 -6.12 -1.13 -21.13
CA ASN A 167 -7.00 -1.82 -22.07
C ASN A 167 -8.35 -1.12 -22.13
N ASP A 168 -8.55 -0.29 -23.15
CA ASP A 168 -9.62 0.69 -23.20
C ASP A 168 -10.79 0.27 -24.08
N LEU A 169 -11.94 0.93 -23.89
CA LEU A 169 -13.12 0.83 -24.76
C LEU A 169 -13.48 2.20 -25.32
N LEU A 170 -13.29 2.39 -26.62
CA LEU A 170 -13.61 3.63 -27.32
C LEU A 170 -14.84 3.43 -28.21
N GLU A 171 -15.90 4.22 -27.99
CA GLU A 171 -17.15 4.15 -28.75
C GLU A 171 -17.40 5.49 -29.48
N GLY A 172 -17.26 5.53 -30.81
CA GLY A 172 -17.44 6.73 -31.65
C GLY A 172 -18.90 7.15 -31.81
N LEU A 173 -19.79 6.18 -32.05
CA LEU A 173 -21.22 6.33 -32.32
C LEU A 173 -21.51 6.84 -33.75
N ASP A 174 -22.27 7.92 -33.96
CA ASP A 174 -22.50 8.44 -35.31
C ASP A 174 -21.51 9.57 -35.57
N GLY A 175 -20.93 9.68 -36.76
CA GLY A 175 -19.99 10.78 -37.01
C GLY A 175 -18.93 10.42 -38.02
N ALA A 176 -17.98 11.33 -38.23
CA ALA A 176 -16.69 10.99 -38.81
C ALA A 176 -15.65 11.05 -37.69
N ASP A 177 -15.47 9.92 -37.00
CA ASP A 177 -14.76 9.91 -35.74
C ASP A 177 -13.28 9.56 -35.90
N ARG A 178 -12.49 9.94 -34.91
CA ARG A 178 -11.09 9.54 -34.79
C ARG A 178 -10.84 8.92 -33.42
N LEU A 179 -10.66 7.60 -33.40
CA LEU A 179 -10.37 6.83 -32.20
C LEU A 179 -8.90 6.42 -32.17
N LEU A 180 -8.25 6.64 -31.04
CA LEU A 180 -6.84 6.31 -30.78
C LEU A 180 -6.78 5.46 -29.50
N GLY A 181 -6.51 4.16 -29.59
CA GLY A 181 -6.38 3.29 -28.42
C GLY A 181 -5.15 3.62 -27.57
N GLU A 182 -4.03 3.90 -28.26
CA GLU A 182 -2.69 4.19 -27.69
C GLU A 182 -1.95 2.92 -27.26
N GLY A 183 -2.05 2.45 -26.02
CA GLY A 183 -1.36 1.23 -25.61
C GLY A 183 -2.23 0.37 -24.71
N GLY A 184 -2.06 -0.95 -24.78
CA GLY A 184 -2.97 -1.89 -24.13
C GLY A 184 -3.76 -2.66 -25.17
N ASP A 185 -4.50 -3.68 -24.73
CA ASP A 185 -5.36 -4.44 -25.65
C ASP A 185 -6.72 -3.76 -25.73
N ASP A 186 -6.94 -2.93 -26.75
CA ASP A 186 -8.09 -2.02 -26.81
C ASP A 186 -9.28 -2.60 -27.57
N THR A 187 -10.46 -2.04 -27.32
CA THR A 187 -11.66 -2.23 -28.16
C THR A 187 -12.11 -0.91 -28.72
N LEU A 188 -12.05 -0.77 -30.05
CA LEU A 188 -12.47 0.43 -30.77
C LEU A 188 -13.71 0.13 -31.61
N GLU A 189 -14.78 0.88 -31.37
CA GLU A 189 -16.02 0.83 -32.16
C GLU A 189 -16.25 2.20 -32.81
N GLY A 190 -16.08 2.27 -34.15
CA GLY A 190 -16.30 3.50 -34.93
C GLY A 190 -17.78 3.91 -34.93
N GLY A 191 -18.63 3.02 -35.44
CA GLY A 191 -20.07 3.20 -35.48
C GLY A 191 -20.56 3.62 -36.86
N ASP A 192 -21.42 4.63 -36.95
CA ASP A 192 -22.01 5.09 -38.20
C ASP A 192 -21.26 6.28 -38.79
N GLY A 193 -20.50 6.04 -39.84
CA GLY A 193 -19.97 7.09 -40.70
C GLY A 193 -18.58 6.75 -41.22
N PRO A 194 -17.77 7.72 -41.68
CA PRO A 194 -16.44 7.45 -42.17
C PRO A 194 -15.40 7.69 -41.07
N ASP A 195 -15.01 6.62 -40.37
CA ASP A 195 -14.17 6.73 -39.18
C ASP A 195 -12.69 6.50 -39.45
N THR A 196 -11.84 6.99 -38.56
CA THR A 196 -10.41 6.70 -38.51
C THR A 196 -10.07 6.06 -37.17
N LEU A 197 -9.78 4.77 -37.19
CA LEU A 197 -9.54 3.96 -36.01
C LEU A 197 -8.07 3.56 -35.98
N ASN A 198 -7.37 3.82 -34.89
CA ASN A 198 -6.01 3.37 -34.66
C ASN A 198 -5.95 2.65 -33.32
N GLY A 199 -5.69 1.34 -33.33
CA GLY A 199 -5.55 0.52 -32.13
C GLY A 199 -4.37 1.01 -31.30
N GLY A 200 -3.16 0.66 -31.70
CA GLY A 200 -1.96 1.21 -31.07
C GLY A 200 -0.99 0.10 -30.76
N ASP A 201 -0.39 0.12 -29.57
CA ASP A 201 0.42 -1.00 -29.10
C ASP A 201 -0.48 -2.01 -28.37
N GLY A 202 -0.59 -3.26 -28.83
CA GLY A 202 -1.39 -4.30 -28.16
C GLY A 202 -2.22 -5.17 -29.12
N ASP A 203 -2.88 -6.18 -28.56
CA ASP A 203 -3.77 -7.05 -29.33
C ASP A 203 -5.19 -6.43 -29.41
N ASP A 204 -5.40 -5.54 -30.37
CA ASP A 204 -6.63 -4.73 -30.46
C ASP A 204 -7.82 -5.42 -31.16
N LEU A 205 -9.02 -5.07 -30.71
CA LEU A 205 -10.29 -5.37 -31.39
C LEU A 205 -10.87 -4.10 -32.01
N ILE A 206 -10.83 -3.99 -33.34
CA ILE A 206 -11.32 -2.81 -34.06
C ILE A 206 -12.52 -3.15 -34.95
N ARG A 207 -13.60 -2.38 -34.78
CA ARG A 207 -14.83 -2.45 -35.58
C ARG A 207 -15.13 -1.09 -36.20
N GLY A 208 -15.23 -1.04 -37.53
CA GLY A 208 -15.61 0.15 -38.28
C GLY A 208 -17.08 0.53 -38.04
N GLY A 209 -17.98 -0.42 -38.25
CA GLY A 209 -19.42 -0.27 -38.14
C GLY A 209 -20.09 -1.47 -38.81
N GLU A 210 -21.38 -1.72 -38.54
CA GLU A 210 -22.13 -2.81 -39.21
C GLU A 210 -23.52 -2.38 -39.73
N THR A 211 -23.88 -1.09 -39.62
CA THR A 211 -25.22 -0.63 -40.01
C THR A 211 -25.31 -0.21 -41.48
N GLU A 212 -26.50 0.19 -41.92
CA GLU A 212 -26.71 0.76 -43.26
C GLU A 212 -26.26 2.22 -43.38
N ALA A 213 -26.04 2.92 -42.26
CA ALA A 213 -25.55 4.29 -42.22
C ALA A 213 -24.02 4.38 -42.11
N ASP A 214 -23.37 3.26 -41.78
CA ASP A 214 -21.94 3.04 -41.88
C ASP A 214 -21.39 3.42 -43.26
N LYS A 215 -20.18 3.99 -43.29
CA LYS A 215 -19.51 4.40 -44.52
C LYS A 215 -18.22 3.61 -44.72
N ARG A 216 -17.10 4.29 -44.89
CA ARG A 216 -15.82 3.64 -45.21
C ARG A 216 -14.81 4.14 -44.23
N ASP A 217 -14.28 3.20 -43.47
CA ASP A 217 -13.35 3.51 -42.40
C ASP A 217 -11.91 3.34 -42.85
N VAL A 218 -11.04 3.97 -42.08
CA VAL A 218 -9.60 3.79 -42.14
C VAL A 218 -9.17 3.14 -40.83
N ILE A 219 -8.74 1.89 -40.91
CA ILE A 219 -8.31 1.11 -39.75
C ILE A 219 -6.78 0.94 -39.80
N TYR A 220 -6.14 1.38 -38.73
CA TYR A 220 -4.74 1.10 -38.41
C TYR A 220 -4.73 0.15 -37.21
N GLY A 221 -4.27 -1.09 -37.43
CA GLY A 221 -4.21 -2.10 -36.37
C GLY A 221 -3.10 -1.85 -35.35
N GLY A 222 -2.09 -1.03 -35.67
CA GLY A 222 -0.97 -0.78 -34.77
C GLY A 222 0.04 -1.94 -34.67
N ASP A 223 0.84 -1.95 -33.61
CA ASP A 223 1.87 -2.94 -33.30
C ASP A 223 1.30 -4.01 -32.34
N GLY A 224 1.20 -5.26 -32.80
CA GLY A 224 0.63 -6.39 -32.05
C GLY A 224 0.37 -7.58 -32.95
#